data_AF-A0AAV3PE78-F1
#
_entry.id   AF-A0AAV3PE78-F1
#
_cell.length_a   1.000
_cell.length_b   1.000
_cell.length_c   1.000
_cell.angle_alpha   90.00
_cell.angle_beta   90.00
_cell.angle_gamma   90.00
#
_symmetry.space_group_name_H-M   'P 1'
#
loop_
_entity.id
_entity.type
_entity.pdbx_description
1 polymer ?
#
loop_
_entity_poly.entity_id
_entity_poly.type
_entity_poly.pdbx_seq_one_letter_code
_entity_poly.pdbx_strand_id
1 'polypeptide(L)'
;MGVDYYKVLQVDKNATEDDLKKAYRKLAMKWHPDKNPNNKKDAEAKFKQISEAYDVLSDPQKKAVYDHYGEEGLKGQVPPPGAGGFPGSSF
;
A
#
# COMPACT_ATOMS: atom_id res chain seq x y z
N MET A 1 -12.60 0.80 11.30
CA MET A 1 -11.39 -0.04 11.49
C MET A 1 -10.50 0.24 10.30
N GLY A 2 -9.51 1.13 10.46
CA GLY A 2 -8.60 1.50 9.37
C GLY A 2 -7.70 0.32 9.00
N VAL A 3 -7.31 0.24 7.73
CA VAL A 3 -6.36 -0.76 7.24
C VAL A 3 -4.99 -0.50 7.83
N ASP A 4 -4.52 -1.39 8.70
CA ASP A 4 -3.16 -1.33 9.24
C ASP A 4 -2.13 -1.71 8.16
N TYR A 5 -1.54 -0.72 7.48
CA TYR A 5 -0.51 -0.95 6.45
C TYR A 5 0.68 -1.77 6.97
N TYR A 6 1.06 -1.59 8.23
CA TYR A 6 2.08 -2.41 8.89
C TYR A 6 1.70 -3.90 8.94
N LYS A 7 0.42 -4.21 9.24
CA LYS A 7 -0.06 -5.60 9.22
C LYS A 7 -0.16 -6.16 7.81
N VAL A 8 -0.47 -5.32 6.82
CA VAL A 8 -0.51 -5.73 5.40
C VAL A 8 0.87 -6.16 4.93
N LEU A 9 1.90 -5.37 5.24
CA LEU A 9 3.29 -5.72 4.94
C LEU A 9 3.86 -6.78 5.91
N GLN A 10 3.13 -7.15 6.96
CA GLN A 10 3.60 -8.06 8.01
C GLN A 10 4.90 -7.58 8.66
N VAL A 11 4.98 -6.28 8.90
CA VAL A 11 6.12 -5.61 9.52
C VAL A 11 5.70 -4.92 10.81
N ASP A 12 6.68 -4.63 11.66
CA ASP A 12 6.46 -3.84 12.85
C ASP A 12 6.24 -2.36 12.53
N LYS A 13 5.56 -1.64 13.43
CA LYS A 13 5.41 -0.18 13.36
C LYS A 13 6.74 0.59 13.37
N ASN A 14 7.78 -0.05 13.89
CA ASN A 14 9.15 0.46 13.92
C ASN A 14 9.99 -0.01 12.72
N ALA A 15 9.39 -0.65 11.72
CA ALA A 15 10.10 -1.15 10.55
C ALA A 15 10.78 -0.01 9.79
N THR A 16 11.99 -0.29 9.33
CA THR A 16 12.76 0.64 8.50
C THR A 16 12.33 0.53 7.04
N GLU A 17 12.72 1.50 6.21
CA GLU A 17 12.44 1.49 4.78
C GLU A 17 12.98 0.23 4.09
N ASP A 18 14.13 -0.28 4.53
CA ASP A 18 14.70 -1.54 4.08
C ASP A 18 13.81 -2.74 4.41
N ASP A 19 13.20 -2.77 5.60
CA ASP A 19 12.29 -3.83 6.02
C ASP A 19 10.98 -3.78 5.22
N LEU A 20 10.45 -2.58 4.99
CA LEU A 20 9.29 -2.36 4.13
C LEU A 20 9.55 -2.89 2.71
N LYS A 21 10.72 -2.58 2.15
CA LYS A 21 11.10 -3.01 0.80
C LYS A 21 11.29 -4.52 0.70
N LYS A 22 11.92 -5.13 1.71
CA LYS A 22 12.06 -6.60 1.79
C LYS A 22 10.71 -7.29 1.91
N ALA A 23 9.82 -6.78 2.77
CA ALA A 23 8.49 -7.30 2.98
C ALA A 23 7.64 -7.18 1.71
N TYR A 24 7.62 -6.00 1.08
CA TYR A 24 6.96 -5.75 -0.19
C TYR A 24 7.41 -6.76 -1.25
N ARG A 25 8.72 -6.93 -1.46
CA ARG A 25 9.26 -7.86 -2.46
C ARG A 25 8.84 -9.31 -2.19
N LYS A 26 8.87 -9.74 -0.93
CA LYS A 26 8.47 -11.09 -0.50
C LYS A 26 6.98 -11.33 -0.75
N LEU A 27 6.14 -10.36 -0.38
CA LEU A 27 4.69 -10.46 -0.51
C LEU A 27 4.22 -10.30 -1.96
N ALA A 28 4.84 -9.41 -2.74
CA ALA A 28 4.60 -9.25 -4.16
C ALA A 28 4.85 -10.55 -4.93
N MET A 29 5.94 -11.25 -4.62
CA MET A 29 6.19 -12.58 -5.19
C MET A 29 5.18 -13.61 -4.70
N LYS A 30 4.81 -13.58 -3.42
CA LYS A 30 3.84 -14.53 -2.84
C LYS A 30 2.45 -14.38 -3.46
N TRP A 31 2.01 -13.15 -3.72
CA TRP A 31 0.71 -12.81 -4.29
C TRP A 31 0.78 -12.49 -5.79
N HIS A 32 1.86 -12.89 -6.47
CA HIS A 32 1.95 -12.68 -7.91
C HIS A 32 0.88 -13.53 -8.63
N PRO A 33 0.17 -13.00 -9.63
CA PRO A 33 -0.88 -13.72 -10.35
C PRO A 33 -0.36 -14.98 -11.07
N ASP A 34 0.93 -15.00 -11.42
CA ASP A 34 1.62 -16.16 -12.00
C ASP A 34 1.72 -17.34 -11.03
N LYS A 35 2.00 -17.06 -9.74
CA LYS A 35 2.06 -18.09 -8.69
C LYS A 35 0.69 -18.44 -8.10
N ASN A 36 -0.33 -17.62 -8.36
CA ASN A 36 -1.69 -17.80 -7.87
C ASN A 36 -2.71 -17.86 -9.02
N PRO A 37 -2.59 -18.85 -9.93
CA PRO A 37 -3.46 -18.94 -11.11
C PRO A 37 -4.94 -19.14 -10.73
N ASN A 38 -5.21 -19.78 -9.58
CA ASN A 38 -6.57 -20.09 -9.11
C ASN A 38 -7.18 -18.98 -8.24
N ASN A 39 -6.35 -18.14 -7.62
CA ASN A 39 -6.76 -17.13 -6.64
C ASN A 39 -6.39 -15.72 -7.11
N LYS A 40 -6.48 -15.45 -8.42
CA LYS A 40 -6.07 -14.16 -9.01
C LYS A 40 -6.76 -12.97 -8.38
N LYS A 41 -8.05 -13.07 -8.04
CA LYS A 41 -8.82 -11.99 -7.40
C LYS A 41 -8.28 -11.64 -6.01
N ASP A 42 -8.07 -12.65 -5.16
CA ASP A 42 -7.50 -12.44 -3.82
C ASP A 42 -6.06 -11.96 -3.90
N ALA A 43 -5.30 -12.51 -4.84
CA ALA A 43 -3.91 -12.13 -5.09
C ALA A 43 -3.79 -10.67 -5.54
N GLU A 44 -4.65 -10.22 -6.45
CA GLU A 44 -4.73 -8.83 -6.89
C GLU A 44 -5.15 -7.89 -5.75
N ALA A 45 -6.19 -8.27 -4.98
CA ALA A 45 -6.63 -7.48 -3.83
C ALA A 45 -5.51 -7.32 -2.79
N LYS A 46 -4.81 -8.41 -2.46
CA LYS A 46 -3.66 -8.39 -1.55
C LYS A 46 -2.50 -7.59 -2.13
N PHE A 47 -2.16 -7.81 -3.40
CA PHE A 47 -1.08 -7.09 -4.07
C PHE A 47 -1.32 -5.58 -4.06
N LYS A 48 -2.55 -5.15 -4.33
CA LYS A 48 -2.96 -3.75 -4.27
C LYS A 48 -2.78 -3.17 -2.86
N GLN A 49 -3.26 -3.88 -1.83
CA GLN A 49 -3.05 -3.47 -0.43
C GLN A 49 -1.55 -3.38 -0.08
N ILE A 50 -0.74 -4.35 -0.52
CA ILE A 50 0.71 -4.40 -0.28
C ILE A 50 1.43 -3.22 -0.94
N SER A 51 1.06 -2.89 -2.18
CA SER A 51 1.63 -1.76 -2.91
C SER A 51 1.26 -0.43 -2.27
N GLU A 52 0.00 -0.27 -1.86
CA GLU A 52 -0.48 0.94 -1.18
C GLU A 52 0.20 1.11 0.19
N ALA A 53 0.27 0.03 0.97
CA ALA A 53 0.97 0.03 2.25
C ALA A 53 2.43 0.43 2.13
N TYR A 54 3.13 -0.10 1.12
CA TYR A 54 4.53 0.24 0.87
C TYR A 54 4.68 1.71 0.47
N ASP A 55 3.88 2.19 -0.47
CA ASP A 55 3.94 3.58 -0.96
C ASP A 55 3.69 4.60 0.16
N VAL A 56 2.77 4.30 1.08
CA VAL A 56 2.49 5.15 2.25
C VAL A 56 3.60 5.10 3.28
N LEU A 57 4.07 3.91 3.64
CA LEU A 57 5.03 3.73 4.72
C LEU A 57 6.47 4.05 4.30
N SER A 58 6.80 3.92 3.01
CA SER A 58 8.12 4.29 2.47
C SER A 58 8.29 5.80 2.38
N ASP A 59 7.21 6.54 2.12
CA ASP A 59 7.25 7.99 2.02
C ASP A 59 7.00 8.63 3.39
N PRO A 60 8.00 9.32 3.99
CA PRO A 60 7.85 9.94 5.29
C PRO A 60 6.72 11.00 5.33
N GLN A 61 6.39 11.66 4.22
CA GLN A 61 5.26 12.59 4.16
C GLN A 61 3.93 11.85 4.22
N LYS A 62 3.75 10.81 3.40
CA LYS A 62 2.51 10.00 3.41
C LYS A 62 2.35 9.24 4.72
N LYS A 63 3.44 8.72 5.28
CA LYS A 63 3.47 8.08 6.59
C LYS A 63 3.03 9.05 7.68
N ALA A 64 3.54 10.29 7.67
CA ALA A 64 3.10 11.29 8.63
C ALA A 64 1.60 11.60 8.50
N VAL A 65 1.08 11.70 7.28
CA VAL A 65 -0.37 11.87 7.03
C VAL A 65 -1.17 10.67 7.53
N TYR A 66 -0.71 9.45 7.25
CA TYR A 66 -1.37 8.23 7.71
C TYR A 66 -1.34 8.09 9.25
N ASP A 67 -0.23 8.42 9.89
CA ASP A 67 -0.11 8.37 11.36
C ASP A 67 -0.98 9.46 12.02
N HIS A 68 -1.18 10.63 11.38
CA HIS A 68 -2.02 11.71 11.89
C HIS A 68 -3.52 11.59 11.58
N TYR A 69 -3.87 11.15 10.37
CA TYR A 69 -5.24 11.18 9.83
C TYR A 69 -5.78 9.77 9.51
N GLY A 70 -4.98 8.72 9.61
CA GLY A 70 -5.34 7.36 9.23
C GLY A 70 -5.52 7.18 7.72
N GLU A 71 -6.09 6.03 7.35
CA GLU A 71 -6.45 5.69 5.95
C GLU A 71 -7.37 6.75 5.32
N GLU A 72 -8.27 7.36 6.09
CA GLU A 72 -9.23 8.35 5.59
C GLU A 72 -8.55 9.61 5.06
N GLY A 73 -7.48 10.07 5.71
CA GLY A 73 -6.66 11.19 5.22
C GLY A 73 -5.94 10.87 3.92
N LEU A 74 -5.66 9.59 3.66
CA LEU A 74 -4.98 9.16 2.45
C LEU A 74 -5.95 8.93 1.28
N LYS A 75 -7.14 8.38 1.54
CA LYS A 75 -8.22 8.24 0.54
C LYS A 75 -8.73 9.57 -0.02
N GLY A 76 -8.62 10.66 0.75
CA GLY A 76 -8.97 12.00 0.29
C GLY A 76 -7.95 12.63 -0.68
N GLN A 77 -6.70 12.14 -0.69
CA GLN A 77 -5.60 12.70 -1.47
C GLN A 77 -5.05 11.76 -2.56
N VAL A 78 -5.25 10.45 -2.42
CA VAL A 78 -4.68 9.45 -3.33
C VAL A 78 -5.83 8.75 -4.05
N PRO A 79 -6.06 9.01 -5.35
CA PRO A 79 -7.09 8.30 -6.09
C PRO A 79 -6.77 6.80 -6.09
N PRO A 80 -7.79 5.93 -6.04
CA PRO A 80 -7.57 4.48 -5.97
C PRO A 80 -6.73 4.02 -7.17
N PRO A 81 -5.77 3.09 -6.99
CA PRO A 81 -4.99 2.56 -8.10
C PRO A 81 -5.95 1.84 -9.07
N GLY A 82 -6.24 2.47 -10.21
CA GLY A 82 -7.23 2.00 -11.19
C GLY A 82 -8.27 3.04 -11.61
N ALA A 83 -8.40 4.17 -10.90
CA ALA A 83 -9.10 5.34 -11.41
C ALA A 83 -8.06 6.26 -12.06
N GLY A 84 -7.98 6.23 -13.39
CA GLY A 84 -7.20 7.21 -14.13
C GLY A 84 -7.63 8.64 -13.78
N GLY A 85 -6.64 9.52 -13.71
CA GLY A 85 -6.86 10.96 -13.61
C GLY A 85 -6.37 11.57 -12.30
N PHE A 86 -5.10 11.93 -12.25
CA PHE A 86 -4.74 13.22 -11.65
C PHE A 86 -5.26 14.31 -12.58
N PRO A 87 -6.21 15.19 -12.19
CA PRO A 87 -6.22 16.52 -12.76
C PRO A 87 -5.13 17.29 -12.00
N GLY A 88 -3.91 17.17 -12.50
CA GLY A 88 -2.89 18.17 -12.19
C GLY A 88 -3.36 19.50 -12.74
N SER A 89 -3.45 20.49 -11.86
CA SER A 89 -3.19 21.89 -12.17
C SER A 89 -4.24 22.61 -13.02
N SER A 90 -5.08 23.40 -12.39
CA SER A 90 -5.34 24.80 -12.81
C SER A 90 -6.02 25.55 -11.67
N PHE A 91 -5.42 26.70 -11.34
CA PHE A 91 -6.01 27.96 -10.89
C PHE A 91 -7.54 28.06 -10.89
#